data_AF-A0A819CN09-F1
#
_entry.id   AF-A0A819CN09-F1
#
_cell.length_a   1.000
_cell.length_b   1.000
_cell.length_c   1.000
_cell.angle_alpha   90.00
_cell.angle_beta   90.00
_cell.angle_gamma   90.00
#
_symmetry.space_group_name_H-M   'P 1'
#
loop_
_entity.id
_entity.type
_entity.pdbx_description
1 polymer ?
#
loop_
_entity_poly.entity_id
_entity_poly.type
_entity_poly.pdbx_seq_one_letter_code
_entity_poly.pdbx_strand_id
1 'polypeptide(L)'
;MTTTTSCAFDKMATAAKQAGVIITISSGFRTIARQQYFWNCYQTGSCNGGNLAARPGTSNHGRGIALDLNTNCGSQSSTKPSCGGSAVYQWLYHNAHNYGFTRTVQSEPWHWEYVGAGATPAGFS
;
A
#
# COMPACT_ATOMS: atom_id res chain seq x y z
N MET A 1 -4.31 -11.11 -4.59
CA MET A 1 -3.53 -11.15 -3.32
C MET A 1 -3.59 -12.57 -2.78
N THR A 2 -2.78 -12.94 -1.79
CA THR A 2 -2.91 -14.26 -1.14
C THR A 2 -4.23 -14.35 -0.37
N THR A 3 -4.72 -15.56 -0.09
CA THR A 3 -5.93 -15.75 0.74
C THR A 3 -5.77 -15.11 2.11
N THR A 4 -4.61 -15.25 2.74
CA THR A 4 -4.32 -14.65 4.06
C THR A 4 -4.38 -13.12 4.01
N THR A 5 -3.75 -12.51 3.00
CA THR A 5 -3.81 -11.05 2.80
C THR A 5 -5.25 -10.58 2.56
N SER A 6 -6.04 -11.34 1.80
CA SER A 6 -7.45 -11.00 1.54
C SER A 6 -8.28 -11.03 2.82
N CYS A 7 -8.21 -12.12 3.59
CA CYS A 7 -8.98 -12.24 4.83
C CYS A 7 -8.56 -11.18 5.87
N ALA A 8 -7.27 -10.82 5.92
CA ALA A 8 -6.78 -9.74 6.79
C ALA A 8 -7.33 -8.38 6.34
N PHE A 9 -7.32 -8.11 5.03
CA PHE A 9 -7.87 -6.88 4.47
C PHE A 9 -9.38 -6.76 4.76
N ASP A 10 -10.15 -7.84 4.59
CA ASP A 10 -11.60 -7.82 4.84
C ASP A 10 -11.93 -7.45 6.30
N LYS A 11 -11.16 -7.98 7.26
CA LYS A 11 -11.27 -7.62 8.69
C LYS A 11 -10.94 -6.15 8.92
N MET A 12 -9.84 -5.67 8.34
CA MET A 12 -9.39 -4.28 8.46
C MET A 12 -10.42 -3.31 7.86
N ALA A 13 -10.89 -3.58 6.63
CA ALA A 13 -11.86 -2.74 5.93
C ALA A 13 -13.22 -2.73 6.64
N THR A 14 -13.64 -3.86 7.22
CA THR A 14 -14.87 -3.92 8.03
C THR A 14 -14.78 -3.05 9.27
N ALA A 15 -13.67 -3.12 10.01
CA ALA A 15 -13.46 -2.30 11.19
C ALA A 15 -13.36 -0.80 10.85
N ALA A 16 -12.67 -0.45 9.76
CA ALA A 16 -12.63 0.92 9.26
C ALA A 16 -14.03 1.43 8.93
N LYS A 17 -14.84 0.62 8.24
CA LYS A 17 -16.21 0.97 7.88
C LYS A 17 -17.09 1.20 9.11
N GLN A 18 -16.93 0.41 10.17
CA GLN A 18 -17.62 0.62 11.45
C GLN A 18 -17.23 1.95 12.11
N ALA A 19 -16.01 2.43 11.88
CA ALA A 19 -15.53 3.75 12.30
C ALA A 19 -15.87 4.88 11.30
N GLY A 20 -16.70 4.63 10.28
CA GLY A 20 -17.08 5.61 9.26
C GLY A 20 -16.02 5.87 8.18
N VAL A 21 -14.96 5.04 8.11
CA VAL A 21 -13.87 5.17 7.15
C VAL A 21 -13.96 4.08 6.08
N ILE A 22 -14.05 4.47 4.81
CA ILE A 22 -14.14 3.52 3.70
C ILE A 22 -12.77 3.33 3.05
N ILE A 23 -12.21 2.12 3.22
CA ILE A 23 -10.94 1.71 2.61
C ILE A 23 -11.23 0.88 1.37
N THR A 24 -10.65 1.27 0.23
CA THR A 24 -10.74 0.54 -1.04
C THR A 24 -9.34 0.24 -1.59
N ILE A 25 -9.24 -0.86 -2.34
CA ILE A 25 -7.99 -1.27 -2.99
C ILE A 25 -7.92 -0.63 -4.37
N SER A 26 -6.92 0.23 -4.56
CA SER A 26 -6.57 0.80 -5.86
C SER A 26 -5.75 -0.17 -6.70
N SER A 27 -4.86 -0.93 -6.07
CA SER A 27 -4.03 -1.95 -6.74
C SER A 27 -3.64 -3.05 -5.75
N GLY A 28 -3.66 -4.30 -6.21
CA GLY A 28 -3.41 -5.49 -5.39
C GLY A 28 -2.37 -6.39 -6.02
N PHE A 29 -2.73 -7.65 -6.32
CA PHE A 29 -1.81 -8.55 -7.01
C PHE A 29 -1.42 -8.03 -8.40
N ARG A 30 -0.15 -8.16 -8.75
CA ARG A 30 0.41 -7.68 -10.01
C ARG A 30 1.26 -8.76 -10.65
N THR A 31 0.94 -9.11 -11.90
CA THR A 31 1.72 -10.08 -12.68
C THR A 31 3.11 -9.55 -13.01
N ILE A 32 4.05 -10.44 -13.32
CA ILE A 32 5.39 -10.07 -13.80
C ILE A 32 5.31 -9.14 -15.01
N ALA A 33 4.47 -9.46 -16.00
CA ALA A 33 4.30 -8.64 -17.20
C ALA A 33 3.84 -7.21 -16.87
N ARG A 34 2.90 -7.06 -15.92
CA ARG A 34 2.44 -5.74 -15.49
C ARG A 34 3.50 -5.00 -14.66
N GLN A 35 4.31 -5.71 -13.87
CA GLN A 35 5.46 -5.10 -13.20
C GLN A 35 6.52 -4.63 -14.20
N GLN A 36 6.72 -5.35 -15.32
CA GLN A 36 7.63 -4.94 -16.39
C GLN A 36 7.20 -3.62 -17.02
N TYR A 37 5.90 -3.43 -17.25
CA TYR A 37 5.36 -2.15 -17.73
C TYR A 37 5.73 -0.99 -16.79
N PHE A 38 5.45 -1.11 -15.48
CA PHE A 38 5.77 -0.05 -14.52
C PHE A 38 7.27 0.18 -14.35
N TRP A 39 8.07 -0.89 -14.39
CA TRP A 39 9.53 -0.78 -14.40
C TRP A 39 10.03 0.02 -15.61
N ASN A 40 9.51 -0.25 -16.81
CA ASN A 40 9.88 0.51 -17.99
C ASN A 40 9.44 1.98 -17.90
N CYS A 41 8.24 2.25 -17.36
CA CYS A 41 7.79 3.62 -17.08
C CYS A 41 8.75 4.36 -16.14
N TYR A 42 9.18 3.70 -15.07
CA TYR A 42 10.16 4.25 -14.12
C TYR A 42 11.49 4.56 -14.81
N GLN A 43 12.06 3.61 -15.54
CA GLN A 43 13.37 3.76 -16.19
C GLN A 43 13.39 4.87 -17.24
N THR A 44 12.28 5.08 -17.93
CA THR A 44 12.19 6.04 -19.05
C THR A 44 11.56 7.38 -18.66
N GLY A 45 10.87 7.46 -17.52
CA GLY A 45 10.05 8.61 -17.14
C GLY A 45 8.85 8.88 -18.07
N SER A 46 8.55 7.97 -19.00
CA SER A 46 7.61 8.24 -20.11
C SER A 46 6.14 7.98 -19.79
N CYS A 47 5.86 7.25 -18.71
CA CYS A 47 4.51 6.89 -18.29
C CYS A 47 4.42 6.74 -16.77
N ASN A 48 3.20 6.52 -16.25
CA ASN A 48 2.95 6.32 -14.81
C ASN A 48 3.56 7.43 -13.92
N GLY A 49 3.62 8.66 -14.42
CA GLY A 49 4.23 9.81 -13.73
C GLY A 49 5.72 9.67 -13.44
N GLY A 50 6.42 8.71 -14.05
CA GLY A 50 7.81 8.39 -13.72
C GLY A 50 8.01 7.81 -12.32
N ASN A 51 6.94 7.35 -11.66
CA ASN A 51 7.00 6.81 -10.31
C ASN A 51 7.97 5.63 -10.23
N LEU A 52 8.71 5.54 -9.12
CA LEU A 52 9.57 4.41 -8.80
C LEU A 52 8.79 3.11 -8.88
N ALA A 53 9.41 2.09 -9.44
CA ALA A 53 8.85 0.74 -9.50
C ALA A 53 9.94 -0.26 -9.12
N ALA A 54 9.56 -1.33 -8.41
CA ALA A 54 10.48 -2.43 -8.14
C ALA A 54 10.88 -3.16 -9.44
N ARG A 55 12.07 -3.77 -9.45
CA ARG A 55 12.50 -4.63 -10.56
C ARG A 55 11.48 -5.78 -10.75
N PRO A 56 11.17 -6.19 -11.99
CA PRO A 56 10.28 -7.33 -12.23
C PRO A 56 10.76 -8.58 -11.48
N GLY A 57 9.83 -9.26 -10.82
CA GLY A 57 10.11 -10.41 -9.96
C GLY A 57 10.41 -10.08 -8.48
N THR A 58 10.64 -8.81 -8.12
CA THR A 58 10.96 -8.43 -6.72
C THR A 58 9.84 -7.64 -6.02
N SER A 59 8.76 -7.29 -6.71
CA SER A 59 7.64 -6.55 -6.12
C SER A 59 6.81 -7.42 -5.18
N ASN A 60 6.50 -6.90 -3.99
CA ASN A 60 5.57 -7.54 -3.04
C ASN A 60 4.11 -7.61 -3.57
N HIS A 61 3.74 -6.78 -4.55
CA HIS A 61 2.48 -6.97 -5.30
C HIS A 61 2.48 -8.29 -6.08
N GLY A 62 3.63 -8.69 -6.62
CA GLY A 62 3.79 -9.98 -7.31
C GLY A 62 3.72 -11.19 -6.38
N ARG A 63 4.01 -10.98 -5.09
CA ARG A 63 3.82 -11.98 -4.02
C ARG A 63 2.39 -11.96 -3.45
N GLY A 64 1.56 -11.00 -3.88
CA GLY A 64 0.18 -10.87 -3.43
C GLY A 64 0.04 -10.43 -1.97
N ILE A 65 1.06 -9.81 -1.38
CA ILE A 65 1.06 -9.34 0.01
C ILE A 65 1.03 -7.81 0.12
N ALA A 66 1.21 -7.07 -0.98
CA ALA A 66 1.11 -5.61 -1.02
C ALA A 66 -0.21 -5.13 -1.61
N LEU A 67 -0.73 -4.04 -1.05
CA LEU A 67 -1.94 -3.33 -1.48
C LEU A 67 -1.65 -1.83 -1.58
N ASP A 68 -2.10 -1.22 -2.67
CA ASP A 68 -2.23 0.22 -2.79
C ASP A 68 -3.66 0.61 -2.40
N LEU A 69 -3.81 1.45 -1.39
CA LEU A 69 -5.10 1.84 -0.81
C LEU A 69 -5.47 3.29 -1.14
N ASN A 70 -6.75 3.63 -1.07
CA ASN A 70 -7.29 4.97 -1.33
C ASN A 70 -6.97 5.99 -0.22
N THR A 71 -5.70 6.10 0.17
CA THR A 71 -5.27 7.02 1.23
C THR A 71 -5.48 8.49 0.86
N ASN A 72 -5.69 8.82 -0.41
CA ASN A 72 -5.90 10.18 -0.91
C ASN A 72 -4.81 11.16 -0.41
N CYS A 73 -3.62 10.63 -0.17
CA CYS A 73 -2.42 11.41 0.02
C CYS A 73 -1.88 11.79 -1.37
N GLY A 74 -1.09 12.87 -1.44
CA GLY A 74 -0.44 13.29 -2.68
C GLY A 74 0.45 12.21 -3.32
N SER A 75 1.08 12.55 -4.44
CA SER A 75 1.91 11.64 -5.24
C SER A 75 3.18 11.15 -4.53
N GLN A 76 3.89 10.24 -5.18
CA GLN A 76 5.11 9.63 -4.64
C GLN A 76 6.13 10.73 -4.36
N SER A 77 6.67 10.77 -3.14
CA SER A 77 7.61 11.81 -2.73
C SER A 77 8.63 11.30 -1.72
N SER A 78 9.87 11.75 -1.77
CA SER A 78 10.88 11.46 -0.74
C SER A 78 10.63 12.21 0.58
N THR A 79 9.76 13.22 0.56
CA THR A 79 9.41 14.01 1.75
C THR A 79 8.22 13.39 2.49
N LYS A 80 7.92 13.94 3.69
CA LYS A 80 6.72 13.57 4.44
C LYS A 80 5.48 13.62 3.53
N PRO A 81 4.65 12.56 3.51
CA PRO A 81 3.42 12.57 2.72
C PRO A 81 2.51 13.75 3.08
N SER A 82 2.06 14.49 2.06
CA SER A 82 0.97 15.44 2.23
C SER A 82 -0.35 14.68 2.18
N CYS A 83 -0.91 14.41 3.35
CA CYS A 83 -2.15 13.65 3.49
C CYS A 83 -3.35 14.53 3.87
N GLY A 84 -3.21 15.85 3.96
CA GLY A 84 -4.33 16.82 4.00
C GLY A 84 -5.52 16.51 4.94
N GLY A 85 -5.33 15.79 6.05
CA GLY A 85 -6.42 15.34 6.92
C GLY A 85 -7.19 14.09 6.45
N SER A 86 -6.58 13.27 5.60
CA SER A 86 -7.17 12.03 5.09
C SER A 86 -7.54 11.08 6.23
N ALA A 87 -8.85 10.87 6.38
CA ALA A 87 -9.40 9.93 7.35
C ALA A 87 -8.93 8.49 7.10
N VAL A 88 -8.78 8.09 5.82
CA VAL A 88 -8.28 6.75 5.45
C VAL A 88 -6.83 6.59 5.91
N TYR A 89 -5.96 7.55 5.59
CA TYR A 89 -4.55 7.47 6.00
C TYR A 89 -4.39 7.48 7.51
N GLN A 90 -5.09 8.39 8.21
CA GLN A 90 -5.03 8.47 9.66
C GLN A 90 -5.53 7.19 10.32
N TRP A 91 -6.65 6.64 9.85
CA TRP A 91 -7.18 5.39 10.38
C TRP A 91 -6.19 4.23 10.16
N LEU A 92 -5.62 4.10 8.96
CA LEU A 92 -4.61 3.07 8.67
C LEU A 92 -3.37 3.24 9.54
N TYR A 93 -2.85 4.46 9.68
CA TYR A 93 -1.69 4.75 10.52
C TYR A 93 -1.87 4.26 11.96
N HIS A 94 -3.06 4.46 12.54
CA HIS A 94 -3.35 4.05 13.91
C HIS A 94 -3.79 2.59 14.06
N ASN A 95 -4.34 1.95 13.02
CA ASN A 95 -5.04 0.67 13.18
C ASN A 95 -4.55 -0.47 12.30
N ALA A 96 -3.90 -0.20 11.16
CA ALA A 96 -3.57 -1.23 10.16
C ALA A 96 -2.70 -2.37 10.73
N HIS A 97 -1.80 -2.05 11.66
CA HIS A 97 -0.93 -3.02 12.32
C HIS A 97 -1.68 -4.07 13.14
N ASN A 98 -2.85 -3.72 13.71
CA ASN A 98 -3.72 -4.66 14.41
C ASN A 98 -4.25 -5.77 13.49
N TYR A 99 -4.23 -5.52 12.18
CA TYR A 99 -4.63 -6.47 11.13
C TYR A 99 -3.43 -7.01 10.34
N GLY A 100 -2.21 -6.73 10.79
CA GLY A 100 -0.97 -7.22 10.19
C GLY A 100 -0.50 -6.45 8.96
N PHE A 101 -1.01 -5.23 8.74
CA PHE A 101 -0.56 -4.35 7.66
C PHE A 101 0.40 -3.28 8.16
N THR A 102 1.50 -3.09 7.44
CA THR A 102 2.52 -2.07 7.71
C THR A 102 2.81 -1.28 6.45
N ARG A 103 3.03 0.03 6.59
CA ARG A 103 3.48 0.89 5.48
C ARG A 103 4.99 0.75 5.33
N THR A 104 5.47 0.03 4.33
CA THR A 104 6.90 -0.30 4.17
C THR A 104 7.67 0.67 3.29
N VAL A 105 6.97 1.44 2.46
CA VAL A 105 7.57 2.36 1.48
C VAL A 105 7.27 3.80 1.90
N GLN A 106 8.29 4.51 2.40
CA GLN A 106 8.11 5.86 2.94
C GLN A 106 7.56 6.84 1.91
N SER A 107 7.97 6.69 0.65
CA SER A 107 7.57 7.57 -0.44
C SER A 107 6.17 7.31 -1.00
N GLU A 108 5.52 6.22 -0.59
CA GLU A 108 4.22 5.78 -1.07
C GLU A 108 3.23 5.68 0.10
N PRO A 109 2.54 6.77 0.45
CA PRO A 109 1.59 6.74 1.57
C PRO A 109 0.42 5.76 1.38
N TRP A 110 0.13 5.38 0.14
CA TRP A 110 -0.90 4.41 -0.21
C TRP A 110 -0.44 2.95 -0.15
N HIS A 111 0.86 2.67 -0.03
CA HIS A 111 1.41 1.31 -0.14
C HIS A 111 1.50 0.61 1.22
N TRP A 112 0.75 -0.46 1.38
CA TRP A 112 0.67 -1.23 2.63
C TRP A 112 0.90 -2.71 2.38
N GLU A 113 1.75 -3.33 3.19
CA GLU A 113 2.11 -4.73 3.07
C GLU A 113 1.58 -5.54 4.25
N TYR A 114 1.01 -6.70 3.96
CA TYR A 114 0.68 -7.70 4.95
C TYR A 114 1.94 -8.45 5.38
N VAL A 115 2.33 -8.28 6.65
CA VAL A 115 3.52 -8.90 7.26
C VAL A 115 3.15 -9.94 8.35
N GLY A 116 1.86 -10.14 8.60
CA GLY A 116 1.34 -11.03 9.65
C GLY A 116 0.69 -10.26 10.81
N ALA A 117 -0.43 -10.76 11.34
CA ALA A 117 -1.10 -10.15 12.48
C ALA A 117 -0.21 -10.22 13.74
N GLY A 118 0.02 -9.07 14.39
CA GLY A 118 0.89 -8.97 15.57
C GLY A 118 2.36 -8.64 15.28
N ALA A 119 2.76 -8.49 14.01
CA ALA A 119 4.06 -7.91 13.68
C ALA A 119 4.07 -6.43 14.11
N THR A 120 4.91 -6.09 15.08
CA THR A 120 5.10 -4.72 15.54
C THR A 120 5.65 -3.90 14.38
N PRO A 121 5.05 -2.75 14.00
CA PRO A 121 5.63 -1.87 13.00
C PRO A 121 7.04 -1.47 13.45
N ALA A 122 8.02 -1.59 12.57
CA ALA A 122 9.28 -0.86 12.77
C ALA A 122 8.90 0.63 12.86
N GLY A 123 9.15 1.23 14.02
CA GLY A 123 8.68 2.57 14.35
C GLY A 123 9.01 3.57 13.23
N PHE A 124 7.96 4.17 12.66
CA PHE A 124 8.10 5.35 11.83
C PHE A 124 8.01 6.56 12.76
N SER A 125 9.18 7.00 13.23
CA SER A 125 9.40 8.34 13.78
C SER A 125 9.33 9.39 12.69
#